data_AF-A0A7M2Y845-F1
#
_entry.id   AF-A0A7M2Y845-F1
#
_cell.length_a   1.000
_cell.length_b   1.000
_cell.length_c   1.000
_cell.angle_alpha   90.00
_cell.angle_beta   90.00
_cell.angle_gamma   90.00
#
_symmetry.space_group_name_H-M   'P 1'
#
loop_
_entity.id
_entity.type
_entity.pdbx_description
1 polymer ?
#
loop_
_entity_poly.entity_id
_entity_poly.type
_entity_poly.pdbx_seq_one_letter_code
_entity_poly.pdbx_strand_id
1 'polypeptide(L)'
;MMQNFLLKEVATFEQFSSVKVSKDFNPLFDIEKKSKQSLNDYCQCLIDRSFSITHSQIPEFICHHCTLVADPVSWLNKFEKLLSLNDELFIGARNHNRHVKFMVSIETKRNKILDEISSHLKTKPAKKHINAESDDRYFSFYELKQDLMALCCDDDKIVLLTKEKFDYQQSNIEFLNINTLEYDKQCDKEIEHILALQVLQYEIAKKIAEKPPSEYLMEKITLHGPLNIITNAFKQMMTSVQPTGKPYIRKRIKEVADFLADNFVDENGNPLSKETLQTYLSPGRNDKDPNSDVMIKF
;
A
#
# COMPACT_ATOMS: atom_id res chain seq x y z
N MET A 1 36.80 -13.60 -24.60
CA MET A 1 37.58 -13.32 -23.38
C MET A 1 36.61 -13.27 -22.22
N MET A 2 36.71 -14.17 -21.23
CA MET A 2 35.91 -14.08 -20.01
C MET A 2 36.36 -12.83 -19.26
N GLN A 3 35.45 -11.88 -19.06
CA GLN A 3 35.66 -10.83 -18.07
C GLN A 3 35.67 -11.52 -16.71
N ASN A 4 36.80 -11.49 -16.01
CA ASN A 4 36.87 -11.96 -14.64
C ASN A 4 36.23 -10.89 -13.75
N PHE A 5 34.97 -11.13 -13.35
CA PHE A 5 34.28 -10.25 -12.41
C PHE A 5 34.80 -10.53 -11.00
N LEU A 6 35.57 -9.61 -10.43
CA LEU A 6 36.10 -9.81 -9.08
C LEU A 6 34.97 -9.66 -8.05
N LEU A 7 34.66 -10.72 -7.31
CA LEU A 7 33.70 -10.65 -6.22
C LEU A 7 34.25 -9.82 -5.06
N LYS A 8 33.41 -8.95 -4.52
CA LYS A 8 33.62 -8.22 -3.27
C LYS A 8 33.38 -9.13 -2.07
N GLU A 9 32.26 -9.86 -2.08
CA GLU A 9 31.88 -10.78 -1.01
C GLU A 9 31.12 -11.98 -1.57
N VAL A 10 31.24 -13.13 -0.90
CA VAL A 10 30.52 -14.37 -1.23
C VAL A 10 29.30 -14.54 -0.32
N ALA A 11 28.23 -15.14 -0.83
CA ALA A 11 27.09 -15.54 -0.01
C ALA A 11 27.22 -17.01 0.42
N THR A 12 26.77 -17.36 1.62
CA THR A 12 26.80 -18.74 2.12
C THR A 12 25.67 -19.58 1.54
N PHE A 13 25.99 -20.58 0.72
CA PHE A 13 25.02 -21.53 0.17
C PHE A 13 25.06 -22.85 0.95
N GLU A 14 23.90 -23.33 1.39
CA GLU A 14 23.74 -24.64 2.05
C GLU A 14 23.87 -25.80 1.06
N GLN A 15 23.45 -25.55 -0.19
CA GLN A 15 23.57 -26.48 -1.30
C GLN A 15 24.00 -25.73 -2.56
N PHE A 16 24.94 -26.31 -3.32
CA PHE A 16 25.33 -25.79 -4.63
C PHE A 16 24.49 -26.44 -5.73
N SER A 17 24.01 -25.63 -6.66
CA SER A 17 23.32 -26.07 -7.88
C SER A 17 24.29 -26.58 -8.98
N SER A 18 25.54 -26.87 -8.62
CA SER A 18 26.57 -27.34 -9.56
C SER A 18 26.37 -28.81 -9.95
N VAL A 19 26.57 -29.13 -11.23
CA VAL A 19 26.40 -30.49 -11.78
C VAL A 19 27.69 -31.02 -12.41
N LYS A 20 27.83 -32.35 -12.45
CA LYS A 20 28.97 -32.98 -13.13
C LYS A 20 28.81 -32.82 -14.64
N VAL A 21 29.90 -32.56 -15.35
CA VAL A 21 29.88 -32.55 -16.82
C VAL A 21 29.48 -33.94 -17.32
N SER A 22 28.41 -33.99 -18.08
CA SER A 22 27.83 -35.20 -18.68
C SER A 22 27.25 -34.85 -20.05
N LYS A 23 26.61 -35.82 -20.72
CA LYS A 23 25.91 -35.56 -21.99
C LYS A 23 24.71 -34.62 -21.84
N ASP A 24 24.13 -34.55 -20.64
CA ASP A 24 22.95 -33.73 -20.33
C ASP A 24 23.35 -32.36 -19.75
N PHE A 25 24.65 -32.05 -19.72
CA PHE A 25 25.14 -30.77 -19.22
C PHE A 25 24.64 -29.63 -20.11
N ASN A 26 23.90 -28.70 -19.52
CA ASN A 26 23.41 -27.51 -20.16
C ASN A 26 24.52 -26.44 -20.18
N PRO A 27 25.19 -26.21 -21.33
CA PRO A 27 26.32 -25.29 -21.38
C PRO A 27 25.91 -23.83 -21.19
N LEU A 28 24.61 -23.51 -21.27
CA LEU A 28 24.10 -22.15 -21.08
C LEU A 28 23.85 -21.82 -19.62
N PHE A 29 23.41 -22.78 -18.80
CA PHE A 29 22.98 -22.52 -17.41
C PHE A 29 23.78 -23.27 -16.36
N ASP A 30 24.36 -24.43 -16.68
CA ASP A 30 25.01 -25.24 -15.66
C ASP A 30 26.31 -24.61 -15.13
N ILE A 31 26.48 -24.82 -13.83
CA ILE A 31 27.74 -24.60 -13.11
C ILE A 31 28.43 -25.95 -12.97
N GLU A 32 29.64 -26.06 -13.50
CA GLU A 32 30.43 -27.30 -13.38
C GLU A 32 30.80 -27.59 -11.92
N LYS A 33 30.54 -28.82 -11.48
CA LYS A 33 30.93 -29.33 -10.17
C LYS A 33 32.37 -29.82 -10.20
N LYS A 34 33.26 -29.05 -9.57
CA LYS A 34 34.67 -29.42 -9.38
C LYS A 34 34.83 -30.35 -8.16
N SER A 35 35.84 -31.22 -8.16
CA SER A 35 36.10 -32.22 -7.10
C SER A 35 36.38 -31.61 -5.72
N LYS A 36 36.89 -30.37 -5.67
CA LYS A 36 37.08 -29.57 -4.45
C LYS A 36 36.56 -28.15 -4.65
N GLN A 37 35.33 -28.02 -5.13
CA GLN A 37 34.73 -26.70 -5.35
C GLN A 37 34.57 -25.96 -4.02
N SER A 38 35.28 -24.84 -3.87
CA SER A 38 35.09 -23.96 -2.72
C SER A 38 33.80 -23.13 -2.90
N LEU A 39 33.30 -22.55 -1.81
CA LEU A 39 32.19 -21.61 -1.87
C LEU A 39 32.52 -20.42 -2.79
N ASN A 40 33.76 -19.94 -2.74
CA ASN A 40 34.21 -18.82 -3.59
C ASN A 40 34.19 -19.22 -5.08
N ASP A 41 34.70 -20.40 -5.42
CA ASP A 41 34.67 -20.90 -6.80
C ASP A 41 33.23 -21.03 -7.31
N TYR A 42 32.32 -21.53 -6.48
CA TYR A 42 30.91 -21.65 -6.83
C TYR A 42 30.27 -20.28 -7.07
N CYS A 43 30.42 -19.33 -6.14
CA CYS A 43 29.88 -17.98 -6.28
C CYS A 43 30.44 -17.27 -7.53
N GLN A 44 31.75 -17.43 -7.79
CA GLN A 44 32.40 -16.87 -8.96
C GLN A 44 31.80 -17.42 -10.24
N CYS A 45 31.70 -18.75 -10.36
CA CYS A 45 31.09 -19.37 -11.52
C CYS A 45 29.62 -18.95 -11.71
N LEU A 46 28.87 -18.78 -10.62
CA LEU A 46 27.48 -18.35 -10.68
C LEU A 46 27.34 -16.89 -11.19
N ILE A 47 28.22 -15.99 -10.77
CA ILE A 47 28.27 -14.61 -11.27
C ILE A 47 28.74 -14.56 -12.72
N ASP A 48 29.84 -15.24 -13.06
CA ASP A 48 30.34 -15.29 -14.44
C ASP A 48 29.25 -15.80 -15.40
N ARG A 49 28.54 -16.85 -14.97
CA ARG A 49 27.39 -17.40 -15.70
C ARG A 49 26.27 -16.37 -15.84
N SER A 50 25.95 -15.67 -14.76
CA SER A 50 24.93 -14.61 -14.73
C SER A 50 25.23 -13.45 -15.66
N PHE A 51 26.50 -13.15 -15.97
CA PHE A 51 26.92 -12.16 -16.96
C PHE A 51 27.02 -12.73 -18.38
N SER A 52 27.27 -14.03 -18.53
CA SER A 52 27.38 -14.71 -19.83
C SER A 52 26.05 -14.89 -20.56
N ILE A 53 24.94 -15.04 -19.84
CA ILE A 53 23.61 -15.23 -20.42
C ILE A 53 23.04 -13.91 -20.98
N THR A 54 22.06 -14.00 -21.88
CA THR A 54 21.33 -12.82 -22.37
C THR A 54 20.26 -12.37 -21.37
N HIS A 55 19.77 -11.14 -21.53
CA HIS A 55 18.77 -10.58 -20.61
C HIS A 55 17.45 -11.38 -20.61
N SER A 56 17.04 -11.94 -21.77
CA SER A 56 15.84 -12.76 -21.88
C SER A 56 15.97 -14.13 -21.22
N GLN A 57 17.20 -14.63 -21.04
CA GLN A 57 17.48 -15.94 -20.46
C GLN A 57 17.49 -15.96 -18.92
N ILE A 58 17.46 -14.78 -18.28
CA ILE A 58 17.54 -14.67 -16.81
C ILE A 58 16.44 -15.47 -16.09
N PRO A 59 15.15 -15.42 -16.48
CA PRO A 59 14.12 -16.21 -15.82
C PRO A 59 14.33 -17.72 -15.95
N GLU A 60 14.72 -18.19 -17.15
CA GLU A 60 14.98 -19.61 -17.42
C GLU A 60 16.17 -20.12 -16.63
N PHE A 61 17.25 -19.33 -16.55
CA PHE A 61 18.43 -19.62 -15.75
C PHE A 61 18.08 -19.84 -14.26
N ILE A 62 17.24 -18.96 -13.69
CA ILE A 62 16.79 -19.07 -12.30
C ILE A 62 15.93 -20.33 -12.12
N CYS A 63 14.95 -20.55 -13.01
CA CYS A 63 14.10 -21.74 -12.96
C CYS A 63 14.91 -23.03 -13.03
N HIS A 64 15.92 -23.08 -13.90
CA HIS A 64 16.82 -24.22 -14.04
C HIS A 64 17.57 -24.52 -12.74
N HIS A 65 18.19 -23.52 -12.11
CA HIS A 65 18.89 -23.77 -10.84
C HIS A 65 17.97 -24.19 -9.70
N CYS A 66 16.72 -23.71 -9.68
CA CYS A 66 15.73 -24.18 -8.73
C CYS A 66 15.37 -25.66 -8.87
N THR A 67 15.54 -26.29 -10.04
CA THR A 67 15.29 -27.74 -10.20
C THR A 67 16.46 -28.62 -9.73
N LEU A 68 17.64 -28.02 -9.54
CA LEU A 68 18.87 -28.71 -9.17
C LEU A 68 19.12 -28.77 -7.65
N VAL A 69 18.30 -28.07 -6.86
CA VAL A 69 18.45 -27.96 -5.40
C VAL A 69 17.21 -28.49 -4.68
N ALA A 70 17.41 -29.00 -3.48
CA ALA A 70 16.33 -29.55 -2.66
C ALA A 70 15.50 -28.46 -1.98
N ASP A 71 16.11 -27.33 -1.61
CA ASP A 71 15.44 -26.14 -1.10
C ASP A 71 15.68 -24.94 -2.04
N PRO A 72 14.80 -24.74 -3.04
CA PRO A 72 14.96 -23.66 -3.99
C PRO A 72 14.77 -22.27 -3.37
N VAL A 73 13.95 -22.13 -2.32
CA VAL A 73 13.69 -20.83 -1.68
C VAL A 73 14.94 -20.36 -0.92
N SER A 74 15.57 -21.26 -0.15
CA SER A 74 16.86 -20.97 0.49
C SER A 74 17.91 -20.60 -0.56
N TRP A 75 18.02 -21.37 -1.65
CA TRP A 75 18.96 -21.06 -2.74
C TRP A 75 18.72 -19.69 -3.38
N LEU A 76 17.47 -19.34 -3.69
CA LEU A 76 17.09 -18.03 -4.24
C LEU A 76 17.49 -16.88 -3.31
N ASN A 77 17.28 -17.03 -1.99
CA ASN A 77 17.66 -16.03 -1.00
C ASN A 77 19.19 -15.81 -0.97
N LYS A 78 19.97 -16.89 -1.07
CA LYS A 78 21.43 -16.80 -1.12
C LYS A 78 21.92 -16.21 -2.43
N PHE A 79 21.26 -16.50 -3.54
CA PHE A 79 21.60 -15.91 -4.84
C PHE A 79 21.26 -14.41 -4.88
N GLU A 80 20.11 -13.99 -4.38
CA GLU A 80 19.77 -12.57 -4.21
C GLU A 80 20.80 -11.84 -3.36
N LYS A 81 21.21 -12.46 -2.25
CA LYS A 81 22.24 -11.91 -1.37
C LYS A 81 23.58 -11.79 -2.09
N LEU A 82 23.99 -12.79 -2.86
CA LEU A 82 25.23 -12.75 -3.65
C LEU A 82 25.22 -11.58 -4.65
N LEU A 83 24.11 -11.38 -5.36
CA LEU A 83 23.97 -10.27 -6.29
C LEU A 83 24.04 -8.91 -5.56
N SER A 84 23.33 -8.77 -4.45
CA SER A 84 23.30 -7.54 -3.64
C SER A 84 24.67 -7.19 -3.03
N LEU A 85 25.44 -8.21 -2.61
CA LEU A 85 26.79 -8.02 -2.09
C LEU A 85 27.81 -7.58 -3.14
N ASN A 86 27.49 -7.79 -4.42
CA ASN A 86 28.33 -7.49 -5.57
C ASN A 86 27.62 -6.53 -6.55
N ASP A 87 26.76 -5.65 -6.02
CA ASP A 87 25.96 -4.69 -6.77
C ASP A 87 26.82 -3.73 -7.63
N GLU A 88 28.03 -3.43 -7.17
CA GLU A 88 29.04 -2.65 -7.90
C GLU A 88 29.37 -3.26 -9.29
N LEU A 89 29.24 -4.57 -9.48
CA LEU A 89 29.42 -5.22 -10.78
C LEU A 89 28.34 -4.82 -11.79
N PHE A 90 27.22 -4.28 -11.31
CA PHE A 90 26.06 -3.94 -12.11
C PHE A 90 25.93 -2.43 -12.42
N ILE A 91 27.00 -1.65 -12.18
CA ILE A 91 27.03 -0.23 -12.50
C ILE A 91 27.00 -0.03 -14.04
N GLY A 92 26.23 0.97 -14.48
CA GLY A 92 26.01 1.32 -15.89
C GLY A 92 24.67 0.82 -16.44
N ALA A 93 24.05 1.59 -17.35
CA ALA A 93 22.64 1.39 -17.75
C ALA A 93 22.29 -0.05 -18.19
N ARG A 94 23.16 -0.71 -18.96
CA ARG A 94 22.94 -2.08 -19.43
C ARG A 94 22.98 -3.10 -18.29
N ASN A 95 23.93 -2.96 -17.36
CA ASN A 95 24.11 -3.91 -16.27
C ASN A 95 23.12 -3.64 -15.13
N HIS A 96 22.71 -2.38 -14.93
CA HIS A 96 21.66 -2.02 -13.99
C HIS A 96 20.34 -2.67 -14.36
N ASN A 97 19.92 -2.60 -15.63
CA ASN A 97 18.71 -3.28 -16.10
C ASN A 97 18.80 -4.80 -15.90
N ARG A 98 19.98 -5.40 -16.10
CA ARG A 98 20.22 -6.81 -15.82
C ARG A 98 20.03 -7.13 -14.33
N HIS A 99 20.58 -6.32 -13.42
CA HIS A 99 20.41 -6.48 -11.98
C HIS A 99 18.95 -6.42 -11.56
N VAL A 100 18.21 -5.40 -12.02
CA VAL A 100 16.77 -5.26 -11.78
C VAL A 100 16.03 -6.50 -12.28
N LYS A 101 16.37 -7.00 -13.47
CA LYS A 101 15.74 -8.20 -14.03
C LYS A 101 16.00 -9.45 -13.19
N PHE A 102 17.22 -9.63 -12.66
CA PHE A 102 17.50 -10.72 -11.72
C PHE A 102 16.65 -10.61 -10.46
N MET A 103 16.61 -9.44 -9.82
CA MET A 103 15.85 -9.23 -8.58
C MET A 103 14.36 -9.53 -8.78
N VAL A 104 13.74 -8.98 -9.83
CA VAL A 104 12.33 -9.23 -10.15
C VAL A 104 12.08 -10.71 -10.47
N SER A 105 12.99 -11.36 -11.21
CA SER A 105 12.81 -12.77 -11.59
C SER A 105 12.98 -13.71 -10.40
N ILE A 106 13.88 -13.38 -9.45
CA ILE A 106 14.06 -14.10 -8.19
C ILE A 106 12.79 -13.99 -7.34
N GLU A 107 12.30 -12.76 -7.13
CA GLU A 107 11.07 -12.51 -6.35
C GLU A 107 9.87 -13.22 -6.97
N THR A 108 9.68 -13.10 -8.29
CA THR A 108 8.59 -13.77 -9.01
C THR A 108 8.64 -15.29 -8.82
N LYS A 109 9.83 -15.90 -8.97
CA LYS A 109 9.99 -17.35 -8.81
C LYS A 109 9.79 -17.78 -7.36
N ARG A 110 10.28 -17.01 -6.38
CA ARG A 110 10.10 -17.26 -4.95
C ARG A 110 8.62 -17.26 -4.58
N ASN A 111 7.88 -16.22 -4.97
CA ASN A 111 6.46 -16.10 -4.68
C ASN A 111 5.68 -17.26 -5.29
N LYS A 112 5.97 -17.62 -6.56
CA LYS A 112 5.34 -18.79 -7.19
C LYS A 112 5.56 -20.09 -6.40
N ILE A 113 6.78 -20.35 -5.91
CA ILE A 113 7.07 -21.55 -5.10
C ILE A 113 6.32 -21.50 -3.77
N LEU A 114 6.29 -20.35 -3.11
CA LEU A 114 5.56 -20.18 -1.85
C LEU A 114 4.04 -20.33 -2.03
N ASP A 115 3.50 -19.82 -3.12
CA ASP A 115 2.08 -19.96 -3.49
C ASP A 115 1.73 -21.43 -3.75
N GLU A 116 2.57 -22.15 -4.52
CA GLU A 116 2.43 -23.59 -4.75
C GLU A 116 2.46 -24.37 -3.42
N ILE A 117 3.43 -24.10 -2.55
CA ILE A 117 3.51 -24.72 -1.21
C ILE A 117 2.26 -24.42 -0.38
N SER A 118 1.81 -23.16 -0.37
CA SER A 118 0.62 -22.74 0.38
C SER A 118 -0.65 -23.45 -0.13
N SER A 119 -0.75 -23.66 -1.44
CA SER A 119 -1.88 -24.34 -2.08
C SER A 119 -1.93 -25.82 -1.71
N HIS A 120 -0.77 -26.49 -1.61
CA HIS A 120 -0.67 -27.89 -1.20
C HIS A 120 -0.89 -28.12 0.29
N LEU A 121 -0.68 -27.09 1.13
CA LEU A 121 -0.90 -27.15 2.59
C LEU A 121 -2.34 -26.88 3.00
N LYS A 122 -3.20 -26.35 2.11
CA LYS A 122 -4.64 -26.23 2.39
C LYS A 122 -5.25 -27.63 2.51
N THR A 123 -5.41 -28.11 3.74
CA THR A 123 -6.18 -29.32 4.02
C THR A 123 -7.58 -29.18 3.45
N LYS A 124 -7.95 -30.08 2.53
CA LYS A 124 -9.27 -30.11 1.91
C LYS A 124 -10.36 -29.98 2.99
N PRO A 125 -11.31 -29.05 2.84
CA PRO A 125 -12.34 -28.83 3.84
C PRO A 125 -13.22 -30.07 3.97
N ALA A 126 -13.88 -30.24 5.12
CA ALA A 126 -14.81 -31.34 5.32
C ALA A 126 -15.87 -31.35 4.20
N LYS A 127 -16.25 -32.54 3.69
CA LYS A 127 -17.15 -32.70 2.52
C LYS A 127 -18.43 -31.85 2.59
N LYS A 128 -18.97 -31.61 3.79
CA LYS A 128 -20.15 -30.75 4.01
C LYS A 128 -19.96 -29.29 3.57
N HIS A 129 -18.71 -28.84 3.45
CA HIS A 129 -18.33 -27.49 3.03
C HIS A 129 -17.91 -27.43 1.56
N ILE A 130 -17.92 -28.54 0.85
CA ILE A 130 -17.64 -28.60 -0.59
C ILE A 130 -18.98 -28.54 -1.31
N ASN A 131 -19.13 -27.56 -2.20
CA ASN A 131 -20.31 -27.39 -3.03
C ASN A 131 -20.31 -28.35 -4.21
N ALA A 132 -19.15 -28.49 -4.86
CA ALA A 132 -18.99 -29.31 -6.05
C ALA A 132 -17.53 -29.75 -6.23
N GLU A 133 -17.32 -30.81 -6.99
CA GLU A 133 -15.99 -31.27 -7.41
C GLU A 133 -15.97 -31.46 -8.93
N SER A 134 -14.88 -31.04 -9.56
CA SER A 134 -14.51 -31.35 -10.94
C SER A 134 -13.21 -32.17 -10.95
N ASP A 135 -12.78 -32.60 -12.14
CA ASP A 135 -11.54 -33.36 -12.33
C ASP A 135 -10.31 -32.66 -11.72
N ASP A 136 -10.22 -31.33 -11.90
CA ASP A 136 -9.01 -30.56 -11.58
C ASP A 136 -9.05 -29.86 -10.21
N ARG A 137 -10.25 -29.61 -9.66
CA ARG A 137 -10.41 -28.90 -8.37
C ARG A 137 -11.74 -29.18 -7.71
N TYR A 138 -11.90 -28.67 -6.49
CA TYR A 138 -13.19 -28.57 -5.83
C TYR A 138 -13.59 -27.10 -5.65
N PHE A 139 -14.90 -26.89 -5.50
CA PHE A 139 -15.51 -25.58 -5.27
C PHE A 139 -16.10 -25.56 -3.87
N SER A 140 -15.61 -24.66 -3.02
CA SER A 140 -16.06 -24.49 -1.64
C SER A 140 -16.35 -23.02 -1.37
N PHE A 141 -17.63 -22.66 -1.30
CA PHE A 141 -18.02 -21.29 -0.99
C PHE A 141 -17.63 -20.94 0.45
N TYR A 142 -17.52 -21.94 1.32
CA TYR A 142 -17.00 -21.79 2.67
C TYR A 142 -15.57 -21.25 2.68
N GLU A 143 -14.68 -21.82 1.85
CA GLU A 143 -13.30 -21.33 1.71
C GLU A 143 -13.26 -19.98 1.00
N LEU A 144 -14.04 -19.82 -0.09
CA LEU A 144 -14.13 -18.55 -0.79
C LEU A 144 -14.52 -17.41 0.16
N LYS A 145 -15.44 -17.66 1.10
CA LYS A 145 -15.84 -16.67 2.10
C LYS A 145 -14.69 -16.24 3.03
N GLN A 146 -13.75 -17.13 3.34
CA GLN A 146 -12.55 -16.76 4.10
C GLN A 146 -11.60 -15.91 3.27
N ASP A 147 -11.42 -16.27 1.99
CA ASP A 147 -10.60 -15.47 1.07
C ASP A 147 -11.21 -14.06 0.88
N LEU A 148 -12.53 -13.94 0.79
CA LEU A 148 -13.23 -12.65 0.72
C LEU A 148 -13.05 -11.79 1.98
N MET A 149 -12.90 -12.39 3.16
CA MET A 149 -12.62 -11.66 4.42
C MET A 149 -11.21 -11.06 4.44
N ALA A 150 -10.27 -11.61 3.66
CA ALA A 150 -8.91 -11.09 3.56
C ALA A 150 -8.78 -9.90 2.59
N LEU A 151 -9.79 -9.67 1.74
CA LEU A 151 -9.79 -8.56 0.77
C LEU A 151 -10.22 -7.24 1.42
N CYS A 152 -9.56 -6.15 1.02
CA CYS A 152 -9.73 -4.84 1.64
C CYS A 152 -10.90 -4.02 1.10
N CYS A 153 -11.30 -4.21 -0.16
CA CYS A 153 -12.38 -3.44 -0.79
C CYS A 153 -13.44 -4.36 -1.42
N ASP A 154 -14.64 -3.81 -1.60
CA ASP A 154 -15.77 -4.54 -2.14
C ASP A 154 -15.66 -4.82 -3.64
N ASP A 155 -14.95 -3.97 -4.38
CA ASP A 155 -14.70 -4.17 -5.82
C ASP A 155 -13.86 -5.44 -6.06
N ASP A 156 -12.78 -5.63 -5.30
CA ASP A 156 -11.93 -6.82 -5.38
C ASP A 156 -12.72 -8.09 -5.03
N LYS A 157 -13.62 -8.01 -4.04
CA LYS A 157 -14.50 -9.12 -3.67
C LYS A 157 -15.45 -9.47 -4.80
N ILE A 158 -16.09 -8.48 -5.43
CA ILE A 158 -17.00 -8.69 -6.57
C ILE A 158 -16.24 -9.31 -7.74
N VAL A 159 -15.03 -8.83 -8.05
CA VAL A 159 -14.18 -9.40 -9.11
C VAL A 159 -13.85 -10.86 -8.83
N LEU A 160 -13.42 -11.19 -7.60
CA LEU A 160 -13.11 -12.56 -7.21
C LEU A 160 -14.33 -13.49 -7.30
N LEU A 161 -15.47 -13.07 -6.73
CA LEU A 161 -16.74 -13.80 -6.79
C LEU A 161 -17.17 -14.06 -8.24
N THR A 162 -17.04 -13.05 -9.10
CA THR A 162 -17.39 -13.14 -10.52
C THR A 162 -16.49 -14.14 -11.24
N LYS A 163 -15.18 -14.09 -10.97
CA LYS A 163 -14.21 -15.03 -11.57
C LYS A 163 -14.50 -16.46 -11.13
N GLU A 164 -14.63 -16.71 -9.83
CA GLU A 164 -14.89 -18.05 -9.31
C GLU A 164 -16.23 -18.62 -9.79
N LYS A 165 -17.25 -17.77 -9.94
CA LYS A 165 -18.52 -18.15 -10.59
C LYS A 165 -18.29 -18.63 -12.03
N PHE A 166 -17.57 -17.86 -12.85
CA PHE A 166 -17.31 -18.24 -14.23
C PHE A 166 -16.47 -19.51 -14.34
N ASP A 167 -15.43 -19.65 -13.51
CA ASP A 167 -14.59 -20.84 -13.45
C ASP A 167 -15.42 -22.09 -13.12
N TYR A 168 -16.35 -21.99 -12.16
CA TYR A 168 -17.29 -23.06 -11.84
C TYR A 168 -18.22 -23.40 -13.02
N GLN A 169 -18.82 -22.38 -13.66
CA GLN A 169 -19.76 -22.58 -14.77
C GLN A 169 -19.11 -23.17 -16.02
N GLN A 170 -17.81 -22.97 -16.21
CA GLN A 170 -17.03 -23.52 -17.32
C GLN A 170 -16.44 -24.91 -17.01
N SER A 171 -16.48 -25.34 -15.75
CA SER A 171 -15.90 -26.61 -15.31
C SER A 171 -16.82 -27.80 -15.59
N ASN A 172 -16.23 -28.95 -15.90
CA ASN A 172 -16.96 -30.22 -15.95
C ASN A 172 -17.20 -30.74 -14.54
N ILE A 173 -18.39 -30.52 -13.99
CA ILE A 173 -18.72 -30.90 -12.62
C ILE A 173 -19.06 -32.40 -12.54
N GLU A 174 -18.27 -33.15 -11.79
CA GLU A 174 -18.46 -34.59 -11.57
C GLU A 174 -19.33 -34.89 -10.34
N PHE A 175 -19.24 -34.02 -9.33
CA PHE A 175 -19.98 -34.17 -8.08
C PHE A 175 -20.62 -32.84 -7.67
N LEU A 176 -21.89 -32.91 -7.26
CA LEU A 176 -22.63 -31.79 -6.69
C LEU A 176 -23.15 -32.17 -5.29
N ASN A 177 -22.89 -31.33 -4.31
CA ASN A 177 -23.38 -31.53 -2.95
C ASN A 177 -24.80 -31.00 -2.78
N ILE A 178 -25.76 -31.92 -2.72
CA ILE A 178 -27.20 -31.62 -2.55
C ILE A 178 -27.57 -30.92 -1.24
N ASN A 179 -26.70 -30.96 -0.22
CA ASN A 179 -26.95 -30.33 1.08
C ASN A 179 -26.48 -28.87 1.13
N THR A 180 -25.91 -28.37 0.05
CA THR A 180 -25.44 -26.99 -0.08
C THR A 180 -26.13 -26.33 -1.26
N LEU A 181 -26.28 -25.00 -1.22
CA LEU A 181 -26.68 -24.25 -2.40
C LEU A 181 -25.57 -24.38 -3.47
N GLU A 182 -25.94 -24.42 -4.75
CA GLU A 182 -24.98 -24.42 -5.87
C GLU A 182 -23.99 -23.26 -5.75
N TYR A 183 -22.75 -23.52 -6.17
CA TYR A 183 -21.63 -22.61 -5.92
C TYR A 183 -21.81 -21.24 -6.59
N ASP A 184 -22.22 -21.21 -7.86
CA ASP A 184 -22.52 -19.97 -8.58
C ASP A 184 -23.66 -19.18 -7.96
N LYS A 185 -24.73 -19.86 -7.52
CA LYS A 185 -25.85 -19.22 -6.81
C LYS A 185 -25.42 -18.61 -5.48
N GLN A 186 -24.43 -19.18 -4.79
CA GLN A 186 -23.86 -18.55 -3.59
C GLN A 186 -23.02 -17.32 -3.96
N CYS A 187 -22.26 -17.39 -5.06
CA CYS A 187 -21.52 -16.23 -5.55
C CYS A 187 -22.45 -15.06 -5.91
N ASP A 188 -23.53 -15.34 -6.65
CA ASP A 188 -24.51 -14.32 -7.03
C ASP A 188 -25.16 -13.66 -5.81
N LYS A 189 -25.57 -14.45 -4.82
CA LYS A 189 -26.16 -13.91 -3.58
C LYS A 189 -25.20 -13.01 -2.81
N GLU A 190 -23.92 -13.35 -2.77
CA GLU A 190 -22.93 -12.53 -2.07
C GLU A 190 -22.61 -11.25 -2.85
N ILE A 191 -22.55 -11.30 -4.19
CA ILE A 191 -22.44 -10.10 -5.04
C ILE A 191 -23.64 -9.17 -4.79
N GLU A 192 -24.87 -9.72 -4.83
CA GLU A 192 -26.09 -8.96 -4.56
C GLU A 192 -26.06 -8.33 -3.16
N HIS A 193 -25.59 -9.07 -2.16
CA HIS A 193 -25.46 -8.58 -0.78
C HIS A 193 -24.46 -7.42 -0.68
N ILE A 194 -23.29 -7.54 -1.30
CA ILE A 194 -22.27 -6.48 -1.32
C ILE A 194 -22.82 -5.21 -1.99
N LEU A 195 -23.43 -5.35 -3.17
CA LEU A 195 -24.02 -4.22 -3.91
C LEU A 195 -25.15 -3.55 -3.12
N ALA A 196 -26.01 -4.32 -2.45
CA ALA A 196 -27.06 -3.80 -1.60
C ALA A 196 -26.49 -2.99 -0.42
N LEU A 197 -25.42 -3.47 0.21
CA LEU A 197 -24.73 -2.74 1.29
C LEU A 197 -24.10 -1.44 0.79
N GLN A 198 -23.50 -1.42 -0.40
CA GLN A 198 -22.96 -0.20 -0.99
C GLN A 198 -24.04 0.85 -1.24
N VAL A 199 -25.20 0.45 -1.77
CA VAL A 199 -26.35 1.35 -1.94
C VAL A 199 -26.82 1.92 -0.60
N LEU A 200 -26.96 1.08 0.42
CA LEU A 200 -27.35 1.52 1.77
C LEU A 200 -26.34 2.51 2.36
N GLN A 201 -25.04 2.24 2.23
CA GLN A 201 -23.99 3.15 2.69
C GLN A 201 -24.03 4.50 1.97
N TYR A 202 -24.23 4.49 0.65
CA TYR A 202 -24.42 5.70 -0.15
C TYR A 202 -25.65 6.50 0.31
N GLU A 203 -26.78 5.84 0.53
CA GLU A 203 -28.00 6.49 1.04
C GLU A 203 -27.82 7.08 2.44
N ILE A 204 -27.09 6.40 3.32
CA ILE A 204 -26.75 6.91 4.66
C ILE A 204 -25.85 8.14 4.54
N ALA A 205 -24.78 8.06 3.74
CA ALA A 205 -23.86 9.18 3.52
C ALA A 205 -24.59 10.39 2.93
N LYS A 206 -25.49 10.15 1.97
CA LYS A 206 -26.37 11.18 1.41
C LYS A 206 -27.27 11.80 2.47
N LYS A 207 -27.94 11.01 3.31
CA LYS A 207 -28.77 11.52 4.42
C LYS A 207 -27.95 12.30 5.45
N ILE A 208 -26.68 11.95 5.67
CA ILE A 208 -25.77 12.72 6.54
C ILE A 208 -25.39 14.04 5.89
N ALA A 209 -25.12 14.06 4.58
CA ALA A 209 -24.78 15.26 3.83
C ALA A 209 -25.98 16.20 3.59
N GLU A 210 -27.19 15.65 3.49
CA GLU A 210 -28.46 16.38 3.30
C GLU A 210 -29.07 16.86 4.62
N LYS A 211 -28.59 16.37 5.78
CA LYS A 211 -28.88 17.06 7.02
C LYS A 211 -28.29 18.48 6.87
N PRO A 212 -29.06 19.56 7.10
CA PRO A 212 -28.44 20.86 7.33
C PRO A 212 -27.40 20.64 8.41
N PRO A 213 -26.24 21.34 8.37
CA PRO A 213 -25.24 21.20 9.42
C PRO A 213 -26.01 21.26 10.72
N SER A 214 -26.06 20.14 11.44
CA SER A 214 -26.66 20.15 12.76
C SER A 214 -25.99 21.31 13.44
N GLU A 215 -26.78 22.15 14.10
CA GLU A 215 -26.31 23.09 15.10
C GLU A 215 -25.46 22.33 16.13
N TYR A 216 -24.23 21.98 15.77
CA TYR A 216 -23.10 22.29 16.59
C TYR A 216 -23.05 23.82 16.56
N LEU A 217 -24.03 24.45 17.20
CA LEU A 217 -23.84 25.74 17.82
C LEU A 217 -22.69 25.46 18.78
N MET A 218 -21.45 25.59 18.30
CA MET A 218 -20.36 25.91 19.21
C MET A 218 -20.88 27.15 19.92
N GLU A 219 -21.15 26.99 21.20
CA GLU A 219 -21.62 28.08 22.04
C GLU A 219 -20.63 29.23 21.83
N LYS A 220 -21.15 30.37 21.37
CA LYS A 220 -20.29 31.53 21.08
C LYS A 220 -19.58 31.91 22.37
N ILE A 221 -18.32 32.31 22.25
CA ILE A 221 -17.51 32.67 23.40
C ILE A 221 -17.99 34.03 23.93
N THR A 222 -18.42 34.07 25.18
CA THR A 222 -18.81 35.30 25.89
C THR A 222 -17.59 36.13 26.25
N LEU A 223 -17.57 37.38 25.80
CA LEU A 223 -16.52 38.34 26.13
C LEU A 223 -16.88 39.11 27.41
N HIS A 224 -16.25 38.73 28.52
CA HIS A 224 -16.30 39.48 29.77
C HIS A 224 -15.30 40.65 29.76
N GLY A 225 -15.52 41.62 28.86
CA GLY A 225 -14.72 42.83 28.81
C GLY A 225 -14.90 43.66 27.53
N PRO A 226 -14.19 44.80 27.43
CA PRO A 226 -14.29 45.69 26.30
C PRO A 226 -13.93 45.05 24.95
N LEU A 227 -14.76 45.30 23.93
CA LEU A 227 -14.60 44.79 22.56
C LEU A 227 -13.26 45.20 21.91
N ASN A 228 -12.70 46.35 22.28
CA ASN A 228 -11.41 46.82 21.78
C ASN A 228 -10.26 45.89 22.14
N ILE A 229 -10.34 45.11 23.21
CA ILE A 229 -9.24 44.24 23.64
C ILE A 229 -9.02 43.11 22.63
N ILE A 230 -10.07 42.35 22.31
CA ILE A 230 -9.97 41.25 21.35
C ILE A 230 -9.71 41.75 19.94
N THR A 231 -10.37 42.83 19.52
CA THR A 231 -10.15 43.40 18.19
C THR A 231 -8.72 43.94 18.04
N ASN A 232 -8.14 44.52 19.08
CA ASN A 232 -6.75 44.97 19.06
C ASN A 232 -5.75 43.81 18.98
N ALA A 233 -6.02 42.66 19.62
CA ALA A 233 -5.19 41.47 19.47
C ALA A 233 -5.15 41.00 17.99
N PHE A 234 -6.32 40.91 17.34
CA PHE A 234 -6.40 40.55 15.93
C PHE A 234 -5.77 41.62 15.03
N LYS A 235 -5.98 42.91 15.32
CA LYS A 235 -5.35 44.04 14.61
C LYS A 235 -3.82 43.95 14.67
N GLN A 236 -3.25 43.67 15.85
CA GLN A 236 -1.81 43.46 16.02
C GLN A 236 -1.33 42.26 15.20
N MET A 237 -2.01 41.10 15.25
CA MET A 237 -1.64 39.93 14.46
C MET A 237 -1.73 40.17 12.94
N MET A 238 -2.62 41.07 12.49
CA MET A 238 -2.75 41.46 11.09
C MET A 238 -1.69 42.48 10.63
N THR A 239 -1.08 43.23 11.53
CA THR A 239 -0.18 44.36 11.22
C THR A 239 1.27 44.12 11.64
N SER A 240 1.51 43.39 12.72
CA SER A 240 2.83 42.99 13.19
C SER A 240 3.47 42.00 12.22
N VAL A 241 4.65 42.36 11.72
CA VAL A 241 5.40 41.60 10.74
C VAL A 241 6.43 40.70 11.42
N GLN A 242 6.42 39.43 11.06
CA GLN A 242 7.46 38.47 11.45
C GLN A 242 8.82 38.84 10.82
N PRO A 243 9.95 38.26 11.28
CA PRO A 243 11.25 38.42 10.63
C PRO A 243 11.25 38.02 9.14
N THR A 244 10.28 37.21 8.72
CA THR A 244 10.04 36.79 7.34
C THR A 244 9.31 37.83 6.46
N GLY A 245 8.93 38.97 7.04
CA GLY A 245 8.22 40.06 6.34
C GLY A 245 6.72 39.83 6.13
N LYS A 246 6.12 38.80 6.76
CA LYS A 246 4.68 38.50 6.66
C LYS A 246 3.96 38.75 8.01
N PRO A 247 2.69 39.19 7.99
CA PRO A 247 1.89 39.27 9.21
C PRO A 247 1.49 37.88 9.72
N TYR A 248 1.15 37.79 11.00
CA TYR A 248 0.67 36.54 11.61
C TYR A 248 -0.68 36.10 11.04
N ILE A 249 -1.57 37.05 10.74
CA ILE A 249 -2.86 36.79 10.08
C ILE A 249 -2.89 37.50 8.72
N ARG A 250 -3.09 36.72 7.65
CA ARG A 250 -3.20 37.24 6.28
C ARG A 250 -4.64 37.13 5.75
N LYS A 251 -5.51 37.99 6.27
CA LYS A 251 -6.93 38.08 5.88
C LYS A 251 -7.37 39.55 5.78
N ARG A 252 -8.45 39.81 5.04
CA ARG A 252 -9.03 41.17 4.94
C ARG A 252 -9.77 41.50 6.24
N ILE A 253 -9.82 42.78 6.60
CA ILE A 253 -10.54 43.28 7.79
C ILE A 253 -11.97 42.74 7.86
N LYS A 254 -12.68 42.71 6.72
CA LYS A 254 -14.05 42.18 6.63
C LYS A 254 -14.13 40.70 7.03
N GLU A 255 -13.21 39.87 6.55
CA GLU A 255 -13.19 38.43 6.85
C GLU A 255 -12.90 38.17 8.34
N VAL A 256 -12.01 38.97 8.94
CA VAL A 256 -11.70 38.87 10.38
C VAL A 256 -12.86 39.37 11.24
N ALA A 257 -13.55 40.44 10.81
CA ALA A 257 -14.76 40.92 11.48
C ALA A 257 -15.91 39.90 11.41
N ASP A 258 -16.08 39.23 10.27
CA ASP A 258 -17.05 38.13 10.13
C ASP A 258 -16.72 36.99 11.11
N PHE A 259 -15.46 36.55 11.16
CA PHE A 259 -15.00 35.53 12.11
C PHE A 259 -15.31 35.91 13.57
N LEU A 260 -15.01 37.15 13.98
CA LEU A 260 -15.26 37.60 15.34
C LEU A 260 -16.76 37.63 15.67
N ALA A 261 -17.61 38.11 14.75
CA ALA A 261 -19.05 38.15 14.95
C ALA A 261 -19.69 36.75 15.00
N ASP A 262 -19.12 35.79 14.26
CA ASP A 262 -19.64 34.43 14.17
C ASP A 262 -19.25 33.58 15.40
N ASN A 263 -18.16 33.92 16.10
CA ASN A 263 -17.63 33.12 17.21
C ASN A 263 -17.76 33.75 18.60
N PHE A 264 -18.02 35.06 18.72
CA PHE A 264 -18.07 35.76 20.00
C PHE A 264 -19.39 36.50 20.22
N VAL A 265 -19.75 36.68 21.49
CA VAL A 265 -20.86 37.51 21.98
C VAL A 265 -20.37 38.46 23.07
N ASP A 266 -21.12 39.53 23.34
CA ASP A 266 -20.83 40.43 24.46
C ASP A 266 -21.12 39.77 25.83
N GLU A 267 -20.83 40.48 26.92
CA GLU A 267 -21.05 39.99 28.29
C GLU A 267 -22.51 39.62 28.62
N ASN A 268 -23.47 40.10 27.82
CA ASN A 268 -24.90 39.84 27.95
C ASN A 268 -25.40 38.77 26.95
N GLY A 269 -24.51 38.17 26.16
CA GLY A 269 -24.84 37.17 25.14
C GLY A 269 -25.34 37.76 23.81
N ASN A 270 -25.26 39.07 23.60
CA ASN A 270 -25.70 39.69 22.35
C ASN A 270 -24.65 39.52 21.23
N PRO A 271 -25.10 39.42 19.97
CA PRO A 271 -24.21 39.43 18.81
C PRO A 271 -23.39 40.73 18.70
N LEU A 272 -22.12 40.59 18.31
CA LEU A 272 -21.24 41.74 18.06
C LEU A 272 -21.56 42.41 16.70
N SER A 273 -21.57 43.74 16.66
CA SER A 273 -21.77 44.51 15.41
C SER A 273 -20.55 44.37 14.48
N LYS A 274 -20.80 43.91 13.25
CA LYS A 274 -19.77 43.75 12.21
C LYS A 274 -19.15 45.09 11.81
N GLU A 275 -19.95 46.15 11.72
CA GLU A 275 -19.47 47.50 11.38
C GLU A 275 -18.53 48.04 12.47
N THR A 276 -18.88 47.78 13.73
CA THR A 276 -18.06 48.14 14.88
C THR A 276 -16.73 47.37 14.83
N LEU A 277 -16.77 46.05 14.65
CA LEU A 277 -15.56 45.22 14.52
C LEU A 277 -14.63 45.70 13.40
N GLN A 278 -15.16 46.01 12.22
CA GLN A 278 -14.35 46.52 11.10
C GLN A 278 -13.72 47.88 11.41
N THR A 279 -14.43 48.75 12.13
CA THR A 279 -13.91 50.05 12.54
C THR A 279 -12.72 49.90 13.49
N TYR A 280 -12.81 48.98 14.46
CA TYR A 280 -11.75 48.77 15.46
C TYR A 280 -10.54 48.04 14.86
N LEU A 281 -10.76 47.13 13.91
CA LEU A 281 -9.69 46.44 13.16
C LEU A 281 -8.97 47.34 12.15
N SER A 282 -9.47 48.55 11.89
CA SER A 282 -8.88 49.45 10.90
C SER A 282 -7.52 50.00 11.37
N PRO A 283 -6.43 49.88 10.57
CA PRO A 283 -5.09 50.30 10.97
C PRO A 283 -4.97 51.78 11.37
N GLY A 284 -5.81 52.65 10.80
CA GLY A 284 -5.80 54.09 11.07
C GLY A 284 -6.60 54.53 12.29
N ARG A 285 -7.30 53.61 12.99
CA ARG A 285 -8.20 53.93 14.12
C ARG A 285 -7.55 53.59 15.45
N ASN A 286 -6.39 54.18 15.71
CA ASN A 286 -5.66 53.97 16.98
C ASN A 286 -6.37 54.64 18.16
N ASP A 287 -7.28 55.59 17.89
CA ASP A 287 -8.19 56.18 18.88
C ASP A 287 -9.18 55.16 19.49
N LYS A 288 -9.28 53.97 18.91
CA LYS A 288 -10.15 52.87 19.38
C LYS A 288 -9.39 51.73 20.03
N ASP A 289 -8.07 51.80 20.10
CA ASP A 289 -7.26 50.78 20.78
C ASP A 289 -7.46 50.85 22.31
N PRO A 290 -7.23 49.75 23.05
CA PRO A 290 -7.30 49.75 24.51
C PRO A 290 -6.32 50.74 25.13
N ASN A 291 -6.71 51.34 26.25
CA ASN A 291 -5.78 52.13 27.05
C ASN A 291 -4.66 51.22 27.61
N SER A 292 -3.49 51.82 27.89
CA SER A 292 -2.28 51.10 28.28
C SER A 292 -2.43 50.24 29.55
N ASP A 293 -3.38 50.58 30.41
CA ASP A 293 -3.72 49.90 31.67
C ASP A 293 -4.58 48.64 31.48
N VAL A 294 -5.30 48.52 30.35
CA VAL A 294 -6.18 47.37 30.01
C VAL A 294 -5.70 46.58 28.79
N MET A 295 -4.61 47.01 28.16
CA MET A 295 -4.02 46.35 27.00
C MET A 295 -3.38 45.01 27.38
N ILE A 296 -3.77 43.94 26.70
CA ILE A 296 -3.11 42.63 26.81
C ILE A 296 -1.79 42.71 26.03
N LYS A 297 -0.67 42.42 26.70
CA LYS A 297 0.65 42.33 26.09
C LYS A 297 0.84 40.91 25.54
N PHE A 298 1.04 40.80 24.23
CA PHE A 298 1.32 39.56 23.52
C PHE A 298 2.81 39.44 23.19
#